data_AF-A0ABD4EGE1-F1
#
_entry.id   AF-A0ABD4EGE1-F1
#
_cell.length_a   1.000
_cell.length_b   1.000
_cell.length_c   1.000
_cell.angle_alpha   90.00
_cell.angle_beta   90.00
_cell.angle_gamma   90.00
#
_symmetry.space_group_name_H-M   'P 1'
#
loop_
_entity.id
_entity.type
_entity.pdbx_description
1 polymer ?
#
loop_
_entity_poly.entity_id
_entity_poly.type
_entity_poly.pdbx_seq_one_letter_code
_entity_poly.pdbx_strand_id
1 'polypeptide(L)'
;MEVVIMLCESKIIRMNPKYRIIKYNNDYFMVDTISHWITFLFPMINWFVPKRYAKLSEEEYNNLDIVKPVKNSGASIGAGLAILISALLRNYVNIFNIQIQKSVAVLSCVIGFLGVFIFFLYINK
;
A
#
# COMPACT_ATOMS: atom_id res chain seq x y z
N MET A 1 -0.01 -33.55 21.17
CA MET A 1 -0.79 -33.03 20.04
C MET A 1 -0.29 -31.61 19.80
N GLU A 2 0.70 -31.46 18.92
CA GLU A 2 1.23 -30.13 18.60
C GLU A 2 0.19 -29.38 17.77
N VAL A 3 -0.40 -28.35 18.35
CA VAL A 3 -1.18 -27.36 17.60
C VAL A 3 -0.16 -26.55 16.81
N VAL A 4 0.22 -27.03 15.62
CA VAL A 4 1.00 -26.26 14.67
C VAL A 4 0.08 -25.16 14.15
N ILE A 5 0.15 -23.99 14.78
CA ILE A 5 -0.50 -22.77 14.31
C ILE A 5 0.27 -22.30 13.06
N MET A 6 0.10 -22.97 11.91
CA MET A 6 0.45 -22.36 10.62
C MET A 6 -0.69 -21.43 10.22
N LEU A 7 -0.59 -20.18 10.64
CA LEU A 7 -1.65 -19.16 10.48
C LEU A 7 -2.02 -18.85 9.04
N CYS A 8 -1.10 -18.99 8.08
CA CYS A 8 -1.20 -18.77 6.63
C CYS A 8 0.15 -18.25 6.12
N GLU A 9 0.63 -18.70 4.97
CA GLU A 9 1.76 -18.04 4.29
C GLU A 9 1.26 -17.03 3.26
N SER A 10 1.69 -15.77 3.36
CA SER A 10 1.42 -14.77 2.32
C SER A 10 2.60 -14.64 1.36
N LYS A 11 2.35 -14.75 0.05
CA LYS A 11 3.33 -14.58 -1.02
C LYS A 11 2.95 -13.40 -1.92
N ILE A 12 3.97 -12.73 -2.45
CA ILE A 12 3.83 -11.52 -3.28
C ILE A 12 4.02 -11.90 -4.74
N ILE A 13 3.14 -11.40 -5.61
CA ILE A 13 3.24 -11.55 -7.06
C ILE A 13 4.10 -10.40 -7.60
N ARG A 14 5.04 -10.70 -8.51
CA ARG A 14 5.91 -9.68 -9.10
C ARG A 14 5.09 -8.58 -9.77
N MET A 15 5.44 -7.32 -9.49
CA MET A 15 4.82 -6.13 -10.07
C MET A 15 3.29 -6.00 -9.89
N ASN A 16 2.67 -6.82 -9.03
CA ASN A 16 1.23 -6.75 -8.78
C ASN A 16 0.94 -6.50 -7.29
N PRO A 17 0.80 -5.22 -6.88
CA PRO A 17 0.58 -4.88 -5.48
C PRO A 17 -0.87 -5.08 -5.03
N LYS A 18 -1.82 -5.23 -5.97
CA LYS A 18 -3.25 -5.41 -5.68
C LYS A 18 -3.56 -6.77 -5.10
N TYR A 19 -2.96 -7.82 -5.69
CA TYR A 19 -3.26 -9.20 -5.36
C TYR A 19 -2.13 -9.84 -4.57
N ARG A 20 -2.51 -10.67 -3.61
CA ARG A 20 -1.57 -11.52 -2.85
C ARG A 20 -2.03 -12.96 -2.87
N ILE A 21 -1.07 -13.88 -2.83
CA ILE A 21 -1.35 -15.29 -2.68
C ILE A 21 -1.28 -15.66 -1.21
N ILE A 22 -2.32 -16.30 -0.71
CA ILE A 22 -2.47 -16.82 0.63
C ILE A 22 -2.47 -18.34 0.50
N LYS A 23 -1.46 -19.00 1.06
CA LYS A 23 -1.44 -20.46 1.20
C LYS A 23 -2.05 -20.81 2.55
N TYR A 24 -3.14 -21.56 2.51
CA TYR A 24 -3.82 -22.07 3.70
C TYR A 24 -3.97 -23.58 3.55
N ASN A 25 -3.39 -24.34 4.48
CA ASN A 25 -3.22 -25.78 4.37
C ASN A 25 -2.49 -26.16 3.07
N ASN A 26 -3.18 -26.83 2.13
CA ASN A 26 -2.67 -27.22 0.81
C ASN A 26 -3.28 -26.40 -0.34
N ASP A 27 -4.20 -25.49 -0.06
CA ASP A 27 -4.88 -24.69 -1.08
C ASP A 27 -4.22 -23.31 -1.24
N TYR A 28 -4.26 -22.80 -2.47
CA TYR A 28 -3.79 -21.47 -2.83
C TYR A 28 -4.97 -20.54 -3.09
N PHE A 29 -4.98 -19.40 -2.43
CA PHE A 29 -6.00 -18.38 -2.60
C PHE A 29 -5.37 -17.08 -3.10
N MET A 30 -5.89 -16.55 -4.20
CA MET A 30 -5.58 -15.20 -4.65
C MET A 30 -6.55 -14.23 -3.99
N VAL A 31 -6.03 -13.33 -3.18
CA VAL A 31 -6.82 -12.37 -2.42
C VAL A 31 -6.56 -10.96 -2.93
N ASP A 32 -7.63 -10.22 -3.17
CA ASP A 32 -7.55 -8.79 -3.44
C ASP A 32 -7.28 -8.03 -2.14
N THR A 33 -6.05 -7.59 -1.94
CA THR A 33 -5.66 -6.82 -0.76
C THR A 33 -6.20 -5.40 -0.76
N ILE A 34 -6.37 -4.79 -1.94
CA ILE A 34 -6.72 -3.38 -2.13
C ILE A 34 -8.08 -3.30 -2.80
N SER A 35 -9.11 -3.59 -1.99
CA SER A 35 -10.48 -3.74 -2.49
C SER A 35 -11.12 -2.40 -2.90
N HIS A 36 -10.71 -1.30 -2.29
CA HIS A 36 -11.24 0.04 -2.57
C HIS A 36 -10.17 1.13 -2.48
N TRP A 37 -10.36 2.21 -3.23
CA TRP A 37 -9.46 3.38 -3.22
C TRP A 37 -9.42 4.07 -1.86
N ILE A 38 -10.51 4.02 -1.09
CA ILE A 38 -10.61 4.63 0.24
C ILE A 38 -9.64 4.01 1.25
N THR A 39 -9.22 2.76 1.03
CA THR A 39 -8.20 2.08 1.84
C THR A 39 -6.86 2.84 1.82
N PHE A 40 -6.53 3.55 0.74
CA PHE A 40 -5.29 4.32 0.68
C PHE A 40 -5.32 5.57 1.56
N LEU A 41 -6.50 6.16 1.76
CA LEU A 41 -6.69 7.29 2.66
C LEU A 41 -6.81 6.85 4.11
N PHE A 42 -7.54 5.75 4.33
CA PHE A 42 -7.81 5.22 5.66
C PHE A 42 -7.50 3.72 5.68
N PRO A 43 -6.24 3.34 5.91
CA PRO A 43 -5.81 1.94 5.86
C PRO A 43 -6.55 1.05 6.87
N MET A 44 -7.05 1.63 7.97
CA MET A 44 -7.84 0.91 8.97
C MET A 44 -9.21 0.45 8.44
N ILE A 45 -9.82 1.18 7.49
CA ILE A 45 -11.10 0.76 6.87
C ILE A 45 -10.93 -0.57 6.15
N ASN A 46 -9.72 -0.88 5.68
CA ASN A 46 -9.42 -2.13 5.00
C ASN A 46 -9.74 -3.39 5.81
N TRP A 47 -9.72 -3.30 7.14
CA TRP A 47 -10.06 -4.40 8.04
C TRP A 47 -11.55 -4.67 8.15
N PHE A 48 -12.39 -3.66 7.91
CA PHE A 48 -13.85 -3.79 8.00
C PHE A 48 -14.49 -4.20 6.66
N VAL A 49 -13.76 -4.10 5.55
CA VAL A 49 -14.26 -4.43 4.22
C VAL A 49 -13.99 -5.91 3.90
N PRO A 50 -15.01 -6.71 3.57
CA PRO A 50 -14.83 -8.11 3.20
C PRO A 50 -13.96 -8.23 1.94
N LYS A 51 -13.04 -9.21 1.96
CA LYS A 51 -12.07 -9.42 0.88
C LYS A 51 -12.59 -10.42 -0.13
N ARG A 52 -12.46 -10.07 -1.41
CA ARG A 52 -12.70 -10.98 -2.52
C ARG A 52 -11.51 -11.90 -2.67
N TYR A 53 -11.78 -13.19 -2.84
CA TYR A 53 -10.77 -14.20 -3.05
C TYR A 53 -11.18 -15.15 -4.18
N ALA A 54 -10.19 -15.70 -4.88
CA ALA A 54 -10.36 -16.78 -5.83
C ALA A 54 -9.44 -17.95 -5.43
N LYS A 55 -9.96 -19.17 -5.51
CA LYS A 55 -9.14 -20.37 -5.32
C LYS A 55 -8.39 -20.65 -6.63
N LEU A 56 -7.08 -20.86 -6.52
CA LEU A 56 -6.20 -21.21 -7.65
C LEU A 56 -5.96 -22.71 -7.68
N SER A 57 -5.81 -23.27 -8.88
CA SER A 57 -5.24 -24.59 -9.08
C SER A 57 -3.72 -24.56 -8.90
N GLU A 58 -3.08 -25.73 -8.74
CA GLU A 58 -1.61 -25.80 -8.66
C GLU A 58 -0.94 -25.34 -9.96
N GLU A 59 -1.55 -25.61 -11.12
CA GLU A 59 -1.05 -25.17 -12.43
C GLU A 59 -1.09 -23.64 -12.55
N GLU A 60 -2.20 -23.02 -12.17
CA GLU A 60 -2.34 -21.56 -12.17
C GLU A 60 -1.33 -20.90 -11.21
N TYR A 61 -1.14 -21.49 -10.03
CA TYR A 61 -0.17 -21.02 -9.06
C TYR A 61 1.27 -21.10 -9.60
N ASN A 62 1.64 -22.19 -10.27
CA ASN A 62 2.99 -22.37 -10.82
C ASN A 62 3.29 -21.43 -11.99
N ASN A 63 2.25 -20.99 -12.70
CA ASN A 63 2.37 -19.99 -13.76
C ASN A 63 2.55 -18.55 -13.23
N LEU A 64 2.31 -18.31 -11.94
CA LEU A 64 2.51 -16.99 -11.34
C LEU A 64 3.99 -16.73 -11.03
N ASP A 65 4.44 -15.52 -11.38
CA ASP A 65 5.78 -15.05 -11.03
C ASP A 65 5.83 -14.59 -9.57
N ILE A 66 6.06 -15.54 -8.67
CA ILE A 66 6.07 -15.32 -7.23
C ILE A 66 7.47 -14.94 -6.75
N VAL A 67 7.58 -13.79 -6.08
CA VAL A 67 8.84 -13.31 -5.55
C VAL A 67 8.90 -13.58 -4.05
N LYS A 68 10.02 -14.11 -3.56
CA LYS A 68 10.27 -14.16 -2.11
C LYS A 68 10.36 -12.74 -1.58
N PRO A 69 9.65 -12.38 -0.50
CA PRO A 69 9.69 -11.04 0.06
C PRO A 69 11.13 -10.71 0.49
N VAL A 70 11.77 -9.76 -0.20
CA VAL A 70 13.03 -9.18 0.25
C VAL A 70 12.67 -8.17 1.33
N LYS A 71 13.23 -8.32 2.53
CA LYS A 71 13.07 -7.38 3.63
C LYS A 71 13.67 -6.04 3.22
N ASN A 72 12.84 -5.14 2.66
CA ASN A 72 13.30 -3.82 2.24
C ASN A 72 13.52 -2.94 3.48
N SER A 73 14.78 -2.66 3.82
CA SER A 73 15.18 -1.82 4.95
C SER A 73 15.18 -0.31 4.63
N GLY A 74 14.82 0.09 3.40
CA GLY A 74 14.97 1.47 2.91
C GLY A 74 13.92 2.49 3.38
N ALA A 75 12.86 2.08 4.07
CA ALA A 75 11.81 2.99 4.55
C ALA A 75 12.32 4.08 5.52
N SER A 76 13.46 3.85 6.18
CA SER A 76 14.10 4.81 7.10
C SER A 76 14.79 5.98 6.38
N ILE A 77 15.19 5.82 5.12
CA ILE A 77 15.92 6.87 4.37
C ILE A 77 14.96 7.99 3.96
N GLY A 78 13.74 7.65 3.55
CA GLY A 78 12.72 8.64 3.20
C GLY A 78 12.31 9.54 4.37
N ALA A 79 12.26 8.96 5.58
CA ALA A 79 11.97 9.72 6.80
C ALA A 79 13.09 10.74 7.13
N GLY A 80 14.36 10.34 7.00
CA GLY A 80 15.50 11.23 7.23
C GLY A 80 15.56 12.39 6.22
N LEU A 81 15.28 12.12 4.96
CA LEU A 81 15.29 13.14 3.90
C LEU A 81 14.19 14.20 4.11
N ALA A 82 13.00 13.77 4.54
CA ALA A 82 11.89 14.68 4.82
C ALA A 82 12.20 15.65 5.98
N ILE A 83 12.91 15.18 7.01
CA ILE A 83 13.33 16.02 8.15
C ILE A 83 14.33 17.09 7.68
N LEU A 84 15.31 16.71 6.85
CA LEU A 84 16.30 17.65 6.30
C LEU A 84 15.67 18.70 5.40
N ILE A 85 14.76 18.29 4.51
CA ILE A 85 14.01 19.20 3.63
C ILE A 85 13.17 20.18 4.46
N SER A 86 12.52 19.69 5.52
CA SER A 86 11.71 20.53 6.42
C SER A 86 12.56 21.55 7.18
N ALA A 87 13.76 21.17 7.62
CA ALA A 87 14.68 22.06 8.32
C ALA A 87 15.17 23.21 7.41
N LEU A 88 15.46 22.92 6.13
CA LEU A 88 15.90 23.92 5.15
C LEU A 88 14.77 24.89 4.75
N LEU A 89 13.55 24.39 4.60
CA LEU A 89 12.40 25.21 4.20
C LEU A 89 11.92 26.14 5.33
N ARG A 90 12.24 25.87 6.59
CA ARG A 90 11.78 26.62 7.76
C ARG A 90 12.04 28.14 7.68
N ASN A 91 13.16 28.55 7.09
CA ASN A 91 13.51 29.96 6.93
C ASN A 91 12.69 30.69 5.85
N TYR A 92 12.15 29.96 4.87
CA TYR A 92 11.34 30.53 3.79
C TYR A 92 9.86 30.62 4.16
N VAL A 93 9.39 29.85 5.15
CA VAL A 93 7.98 29.74 5.55
C VAL A 93 7.38 31.07 6.06
N ASN A 94 8.15 31.88 6.81
CA ASN A 94 7.63 33.14 7.38
C ASN A 94 7.25 34.19 6.33
N ILE A 95 7.85 34.14 5.14
CA ILE A 95 7.63 35.12 4.07
C ILE A 95 6.36 34.79 3.26
N PHE A 96 5.93 33.53 3.23
CA PHE A 96 4.72 33.05 2.53
C PHE A 96 3.46 32.94 3.44
N ASN A 97 3.56 33.34 4.71
CA ASN A 97 2.73 32.79 5.79
C ASN A 97 1.26 33.27 5.89
N ILE A 98 0.89 34.48 5.44
CA ILE A 98 -0.39 35.09 5.88
C ILE A 98 -1.55 34.91 4.89
N GLN A 99 -1.32 35.02 3.57
CA GLN A 99 -2.40 34.97 2.56
C GLN A 99 -2.47 33.64 1.79
N ILE A 100 -1.36 32.92 1.72
CA ILE A 100 -1.22 31.67 0.97
C ILE A 100 -1.65 30.45 1.80
N GLN A 101 -1.61 30.53 3.14
CA GLN A 101 -1.85 29.38 4.03
C GLN A 101 -3.19 28.67 3.83
N LYS A 102 -4.31 29.40 3.78
CA LYS A 102 -5.64 28.76 3.61
C LYS A 102 -5.83 28.18 2.21
N SER A 103 -5.44 28.92 1.18
CA SER A 103 -5.56 28.46 -0.22
C SER A 103 -4.63 27.30 -0.54
N VAL A 104 -3.38 27.34 -0.08
CA VAL A 104 -2.39 26.27 -0.28
C VAL A 104 -2.70 25.03 0.55
N ALA A 105 -3.26 25.17 1.75
CA ALA A 105 -3.73 24.00 2.51
C ALA A 105 -4.86 23.26 1.76
N VAL A 106 -5.82 24.00 1.20
CA VAL A 106 -6.89 23.39 0.40
C VAL A 106 -6.34 22.77 -0.89
N LEU A 107 -5.46 23.48 -1.60
CA LEU A 107 -4.86 23.00 -2.85
C LEU A 107 -3.99 21.76 -2.63
N SER A 108 -3.20 21.72 -1.55
CA SER A 108 -2.37 20.56 -1.22
C SER A 108 -3.21 19.34 -0.83
N CYS A 109 -4.33 19.53 -0.12
CA CYS A 109 -5.30 18.46 0.12
C CYS A 109 -5.85 17.91 -1.21
N VAL A 110 -6.30 18.78 -2.13
CA VAL A 110 -6.85 18.36 -3.44
C VAL A 110 -5.82 17.58 -4.26
N ILE A 111 -4.58 18.08 -4.32
CA ILE A 111 -3.48 17.39 -5.02
C ILE A 111 -3.20 16.03 -4.37
N GLY A 112 -3.20 15.95 -3.04
CA GLY A 112 -3.04 14.69 -2.31
C GLY A 112 -4.13 13.66 -2.65
N PHE A 113 -5.40 14.09 -2.65
CA PHE A 113 -6.52 13.23 -3.05
C PHE A 113 -6.42 12.76 -4.50
N LEU A 114 -6.08 13.67 -5.43
CA LEU A 114 -5.88 13.33 -6.83
C LEU A 114 -4.72 12.33 -7.01
N GLY A 115 -3.62 12.51 -6.30
CA GLY A 115 -2.49 11.59 -6.32
C GLY A 115 -2.88 10.17 -5.89
N VAL A 116 -3.63 10.05 -4.79
CA VAL A 116 -4.16 8.75 -4.32
C VAL A 116 -5.10 8.13 -5.35
N PHE A 117 -5.97 8.93 -5.96
CA PHE A 117 -6.91 8.46 -6.98
C PHE A 117 -6.20 7.96 -8.25
N ILE A 118 -5.21 8.71 -8.76
CA ILE A 118 -4.40 8.30 -9.91
C ILE A 118 -3.63 7.02 -9.61
N PHE A 119 -3.07 6.90 -8.40
CA PHE A 119 -2.37 5.68 -7.98
C PHE A 119 -3.30 4.47 -7.92
N PHE A 120 -4.54 4.64 -7.46
CA PHE A 120 -5.57 3.60 -7.50
C PHE A 120 -5.90 3.17 -8.94
N LEU A 121 -6.02 4.11 -9.87
CA LEU A 121 -6.25 3.78 -11.28
C LEU A 121 -5.07 3.01 -11.88
N TYR A 122 -3.84 3.39 -11.56
CA TYR A 122 -2.64 2.69 -12.02
C TYR A 122 -2.58 1.24 -11.55
N ILE A 123 -2.96 0.98 -10.28
CA ILE A 123 -2.99 -0.38 -9.71
C ILE A 123 -4.14 -1.24 -10.25
N ASN A 124 -5.24 -0.63 -10.66
CA ASN A 124 -6.41 -1.34 -11.21
C ASN A 124 -6.42 -1.48 -12.72
N LYS A 125 -5.45 -0.91 -13.42
CA LYS A 125 -5.24 -1.12 -14.84
C LYS A 125 -4.71 -2.53 -15.10
#